data_AF-H9FJN2-F1
#
_entry.id   AF-H9FJN2-F1
#
_cell.length_a   1.000
_cell.length_b   1.000
_cell.length_c   1.000
_cell.angle_alpha   90.00
_cell.angle_beta   90.00
_cell.angle_gamma   90.00
#
_symmetry.space_group_name_H-M   'P 1'
#
loop_
_entity.id
_entity.type
_entity.pdbx_description
1 polymer ?
#
loop_
_entity_poly.entity_id
_entity_poly.type
_entity_poly.pdbx_seq_one_letter_code
_entity_poly.pdbx_strand_id
1 'polypeptide(L)'
;KDESVTAGTSNEEECWNGHSKARYLPEIMNDGLTNQINNPEVDVDITRPDTFIRQQIMALRVMTNKLKNAYNGNDVNFQDTSDESSGSGSG
;
A
#
# COMPACT_ATOMS: atom_id res chain seq x y z
N LYS A 1 -7.15 -19.77 8.53
CA LYS A 1 -5.96 -20.00 9.39
C LYS A 1 -4.81 -19.36 8.64
N ASP A 2 -4.27 -18.26 9.14
CA ASP A 2 -3.01 -17.72 8.61
C ASP A 2 -1.90 -18.70 8.96
N GLU A 3 -1.33 -19.30 7.93
CA GLU A 3 -0.19 -20.19 8.05
C GLU A 3 1.06 -19.29 7.97
N SER A 4 1.83 -19.21 9.06
CA SER A 4 3.04 -18.41 9.12
C SER A 4 4.07 -18.96 8.13
N VAL A 5 4.35 -18.22 7.06
CA VAL A 5 5.35 -18.58 6.03
C VAL A 5 6.80 -18.34 6.49
N THR A 6 6.99 -17.67 7.63
CA THR A 6 8.30 -17.39 8.19
C THR A 6 8.69 -18.42 9.24
N ALA A 7 9.98 -18.78 9.27
CA ALA A 7 10.56 -19.50 10.40
C ALA A 7 10.38 -18.67 11.69
N GLY A 8 10.21 -19.36 12.83
CA GLY A 8 10.16 -18.69 14.13
C GLY A 8 11.49 -18.01 14.48
N THR A 9 11.44 -16.98 15.34
CA THR A 9 12.58 -16.12 15.71
C THR A 9 13.77 -16.84 16.34
N SER A 10 13.64 -18.12 16.72
CA SER A 10 14.65 -18.84 17.47
C SER A 10 15.75 -19.52 16.64
N ASN A 11 15.64 -19.55 15.30
CA ASN A 11 16.51 -20.39 14.45
C ASN A 11 17.08 -19.65 13.21
N GLU A 12 17.54 -18.41 13.36
CA GLU A 12 18.11 -17.62 12.25
C GLU A 12 19.30 -18.30 11.54
N GLU A 13 20.06 -19.14 12.24
CA GLU A 13 21.17 -19.91 11.66
C GLU A 13 20.70 -21.10 10.79
N GLU A 14 19.44 -21.50 10.94
CA GLU A 14 18.88 -22.72 10.38
C GLU A 14 17.67 -22.45 9.47
N CYS A 15 17.56 -21.24 8.93
CA CYS A 15 16.52 -20.86 7.96
C CYS A 15 16.94 -21.16 6.52
N TRP A 16 15.97 -21.27 5.61
CA TRP A 16 16.26 -21.24 4.17
C TRP A 16 16.47 -19.80 3.72
N ASN A 17 17.64 -19.49 3.15
CA ASN A 17 18.00 -18.14 2.70
C ASN A 17 17.91 -17.93 1.17
N GLY A 18 17.24 -18.82 0.46
CA GLY A 18 17.18 -18.82 -1.01
C GLY A 18 18.20 -19.74 -1.70
N HIS A 19 19.25 -20.18 -1.01
CA HIS A 19 20.31 -21.04 -1.56
C HIS A 19 20.59 -22.28 -0.72
N SER A 20 20.64 -22.15 0.60
CA SER A 20 20.93 -23.23 1.54
C SER A 20 20.23 -23.01 2.88
N LYS A 21 20.34 -23.99 3.78
CA LYS A 21 19.94 -23.85 5.18
C LYS A 21 21.05 -23.11 5.94
N ALA A 22 20.91 -21.80 6.05
CA ALA A 22 21.86 -20.89 6.67
C ALA A 22 21.20 -19.52 6.94
N ARG A 23 21.91 -18.64 7.64
CA ARG A 23 21.46 -17.26 7.88
C ARG A 23 21.24 -16.46 6.60
N TYR A 24 20.20 -15.63 6.59
CA TYR A 24 20.01 -14.57 5.61
C TYR A 24 20.82 -13.35 6.02
N LEU A 25 21.77 -12.94 5.17
CA LEU A 25 22.73 -11.86 5.46
C LEU A 25 22.32 -10.48 4.94
N PRO A 26 21.61 -10.33 3.80
CA PRO A 26 21.25 -9.00 3.32
C PRO A 26 20.38 -8.24 4.32
N GLU A 27 20.56 -6.92 4.36
CA GLU A 27 19.71 -6.05 5.18
C GLU A 27 18.28 -5.98 4.65
N ILE A 28 17.34 -5.68 5.54
CA ILE A 28 15.94 -5.50 5.19
C ILE A 28 15.80 -4.19 4.39
N MET A 29 15.18 -4.28 3.21
CA MET A 29 14.87 -3.10 2.42
C MET A 29 13.79 -2.24 3.10
N ASN A 30 13.95 -0.93 3.06
CA ASN A 30 12.96 0.00 3.60
C ASN A 30 11.66 0.01 2.78
N ASP A 31 10.58 0.47 3.41
CA ASP A 31 9.26 0.56 2.79
C ASP A 31 9.23 1.50 1.58
N GLY A 32 8.37 1.19 0.61
CA GLY A 32 8.09 2.04 -0.55
C GLY A 32 8.94 1.75 -1.78
N LEU A 33 8.36 2.01 -2.96
CA LEU A 33 8.90 1.60 -4.26
C LEU A 33 10.33 2.10 -4.51
N THR A 34 10.64 3.35 -4.14
CA THR A 34 11.97 3.94 -4.37
C THR A 34 13.09 3.23 -3.62
N ASN A 35 12.79 2.61 -2.48
CA ASN A 35 13.77 1.89 -1.67
C ASN A 35 14.06 0.48 -2.18
N GLN A 36 13.37 0.03 -3.24
CA GLN A 36 13.51 -1.32 -3.79
C GLN A 36 14.54 -1.41 -4.93
N ILE A 37 15.16 -0.28 -5.33
CA ILE A 37 16.15 -0.25 -6.43
C ILE A 37 17.34 -1.19 -6.20
N ASN A 38 17.73 -1.41 -4.94
CA ASN A 38 18.83 -2.28 -4.55
C ASN A 38 18.35 -3.56 -3.84
N ASN A 39 17.10 -3.98 -4.05
CA ASN A 39 16.59 -5.18 -3.43
C ASN A 39 17.34 -6.42 -3.99
N PRO A 40 18.05 -7.20 -3.14
CA PRO A 40 18.84 -8.33 -3.62
C PRO A 40 18.00 -9.50 -4.14
N GLU A 41 16.73 -9.59 -3.74
CA GLU A 41 15.86 -10.73 -4.04
C GLU A 41 15.01 -10.52 -5.30
N VAL A 42 14.76 -9.26 -5.69
CA VAL A 42 13.89 -8.93 -6.82
C VAL A 42 14.32 -7.63 -7.47
N ASP A 43 14.51 -7.67 -8.79
CA ASP A 43 14.74 -6.47 -9.60
C ASP A 43 13.41 -5.72 -9.81
N VAL A 44 13.39 -4.43 -9.48
CA VAL A 44 12.18 -3.60 -9.47
C VAL A 44 12.41 -2.35 -10.30
N ASP A 45 11.60 -2.18 -11.35
CA ASP A 45 11.56 -0.92 -12.11
C ASP A 45 10.82 0.17 -11.33
N ILE A 46 11.57 0.95 -10.57
CA ILE A 46 11.04 2.05 -9.75
C ILE A 46 10.48 3.21 -10.58
N THR A 47 10.76 3.26 -11.89
CA THR A 47 10.33 4.38 -12.76
C THR A 47 8.91 4.22 -13.26
N ARG A 48 8.31 3.04 -13.08
CA ARG A 48 6.95 2.69 -13.52
C ARG A 48 6.03 2.36 -12.34
N PRO A 49 5.68 3.36 -11.50
CA PRO A 49 4.77 3.12 -10.39
C PRO A 49 3.37 2.76 -10.86
N ASP A 50 2.68 1.92 -10.09
CA ASP A 50 1.31 1.51 -10.37
C ASP A 50 0.36 2.72 -10.40
N THR A 51 -0.39 2.85 -11.50
CA THR A 51 -1.29 4.00 -11.73
C THR A 51 -2.51 3.98 -10.82
N PHE A 52 -3.02 2.81 -10.47
CA PHE A 52 -4.17 2.66 -9.58
C PHE A 52 -3.79 3.08 -8.15
N ILE A 53 -2.65 2.63 -7.63
CA ILE A 53 -2.14 3.08 -6.33
C ILE A 53 -1.94 4.60 -6.31
N ARG A 54 -1.43 5.20 -7.40
CA ARG A 54 -1.31 6.67 -7.51
C ARG A 54 -2.65 7.38 -7.49
N GLN A 55 -3.69 6.83 -8.11
CA GLN A 55 -5.04 7.37 -8.05
C GLN A 55 -5.58 7.34 -6.61
N GLN A 56 -5.39 6.23 -5.88
CA GLN A 56 -5.79 6.12 -4.48
C GLN A 56 -5.04 7.12 -3.59
N ILE A 57 -3.73 7.32 -3.80
CA ILE A 57 -2.95 8.35 -3.10
C ILE A 57 -3.52 9.75 -3.37
N MET A 58 -3.89 10.06 -4.60
CA MET A 58 -4.50 11.35 -4.94
C MET A 58 -5.87 11.52 -4.30
N ALA A 59 -6.71 10.47 -4.29
CA ALA A 59 -8.00 10.48 -3.60
C ALA A 59 -7.81 10.75 -2.09
N LEU A 60 -6.86 10.08 -1.43
CA LEU A 60 -6.53 10.32 -0.02
C LEU A 60 -6.06 11.75 0.23
N ARG A 61 -5.24 12.33 -0.66
CA ARG A 61 -4.80 13.73 -0.56
C ARG A 61 -5.96 14.71 -0.69
N VAL A 62 -6.86 14.49 -1.66
CA VAL A 62 -8.06 15.30 -1.85
C VAL A 62 -8.94 15.25 -0.60
N MET A 63 -9.21 14.05 -0.08
CA MET A 63 -10.02 13.88 1.12
C MET A 63 -9.37 14.51 2.36
N THR A 64 -8.05 14.38 2.51
CA THR A 64 -7.32 15.02 3.60
C THR A 64 -7.42 16.55 3.53
N ASN A 65 -7.33 17.13 2.33
CA ASN A 65 -7.51 18.58 2.16
C ASN A 65 -8.95 19.04 2.41
N LYS A 66 -9.94 18.25 1.99
CA LYS A 66 -11.35 18.46 2.33
C LYS A 66 -11.55 18.51 3.85
N LEU A 67 -11.00 17.53 4.58
CA LEU A 67 -11.07 17.51 6.05
C LEU A 67 -10.38 18.72 6.69
N LYS A 68 -9.21 19.13 6.20
CA LYS A 68 -8.52 20.34 6.66
C LYS A 68 -9.35 21.61 6.45
N ASN A 69 -10.01 21.74 5.30
CA ASN A 69 -10.87 22.89 5.02
C ASN A 69 -12.10 22.92 5.92
N ALA A 70 -12.76 21.77 6.12
CA ALA A 70 -13.89 21.66 7.05
C ALA A 70 -13.48 22.01 8.48
N TYR A 71 -12.30 21.54 8.93
CA TYR A 71 -11.74 21.92 10.23
C TYR A 71 -11.53 23.44 10.38
N ASN A 72 -11.16 24.13 9.31
CA ASN A 72 -11.01 25.58 9.28
C ASN A 72 -12.32 26.35 9.11
N GLY A 73 -13.48 25.67 9.08
CA GLY A 73 -14.79 26.29 8.94
C GLY A 73 -15.19 26.67 7.52
N ASN A 74 -14.46 26.19 6.51
CA ASN A 74 -14.85 26.38 5.10
C ASN A 74 -15.94 25.36 4.71
N ASP A 75 -16.84 25.75 3.81
CA ASP A 75 -17.81 24.83 3.22
C ASP A 75 -17.11 23.80 2.31
N VAL A 76 -17.46 22.53 2.47
CA VAL A 76 -16.82 21.41 1.77
C VAL A 76 -17.86 20.41 1.32
N ASN A 77 -18.00 20.26 -0.01
CA ASN A 77 -18.85 19.24 -0.58
C ASN A 77 -18.14 17.86 -0.54
N PHE A 78 -18.72 16.93 0.21
CA PHE A 78 -18.36 15.52 0.13
C PHE A 78 -19.22 14.89 -0.98
N GLN A 79 -18.59 14.22 -1.94
CA GLN A 79 -19.37 13.37 -2.84
C GLN A 79 -19.77 12.17 -1.99
N ASP A 80 -20.95 12.25 -1.38
CA ASP A 80 -21.62 11.06 -0.89
C ASP A 80 -21.83 10.16 -2.11
N THR A 81 -21.34 8.93 -2.03
CA THR A 81 -21.47 7.93 -3.10
C THR A 81 -22.91 7.40 -3.17
N SER A 82 -23.91 8.26 -2.97
CA SER A 82 -25.33 7.95 -3.10
C SER A 82 -25.75 8.15 -4.55
N ASP A 83 -25.26 7.32 -5.45
CA ASP A 83 -25.87 7.16 -6.78
C ASP A 83 -25.61 5.75 -7.28
N GLU A 84 -26.35 4.78 -6.74
CA GLU A 84 -26.74 3.60 -7.50
C GLU A 84 -28.21 3.29 -7.19
N SER A 85 -29.06 3.56 -8.18
CA SER A 85 -30.49 3.19 -8.31
C SER A 85 -31.55 4.09 -7.65
N SER A 86 -31.91 5.19 -8.31
CA SER A 86 -33.33 5.58 -8.37
C SER A 86 -33.65 6.50 -9.55
N GLY A 87 -34.29 5.94 -10.57
CA GLY A 87 -34.76 6.67 -11.74
C GLY A 87 -35.93 5.95 -12.39
N SER A 88 -37.06 5.84 -11.68
CA SER A 88 -38.33 5.42 -12.27
C SER A 88 -39.37 6.49 -12.00
N GLY A 89 -39.55 7.37 -12.99
CA GLY A 89 -40.65 8.32 -13.02
C GLY A 89 -41.90 7.62 -13.52
N SER A 90 -42.96 7.60 -12.71
CA SER A 90 -44.38 7.46 -13.09
C SER A 90 -45.23 7.67 -11.85
N GLY A 91 -46.03 8.74 -11.83
CA GLY A 91 -46.94 9.10 -10.76
C GLY A 91 -47.43 10.53 -10.89
#